data_AF-A0A379JG72-F1
#
_entry.id   AF-A0A379JG72-F1
#
_cell.length_a   1.000
_cell.length_b   1.000
_cell.length_c   1.000
_cell.angle_alpha   90.00
_cell.angle_beta   90.00
_cell.angle_gamma   90.00
#
_symmetry.space_group_name_H-M   'P 1'
#
loop_
_entity.id
_entity.type
_entity.pdbx_description
1 polymer ?
#
loop_
_entity_poly.entity_id
_entity_poly.type
_entity_poly.pdbx_seq_one_letter_code
_entity_poly.pdbx_strand_id
1 'polypeptide(L)'
;MIPTRTTFATWDIAGLQAAATTTNSSGNTLEVATHELQRNCENLPEMRGWEGKAHDAATTMFTRTSRQGRFFNDVALAMAAVQANAGQTFSSLKTRLDNAVTMIESGPLFVNDLWVVLLKPEPMDDERYKALQNAQKAMQTNVINPLLVEFDAADKDLVHRVFTVASKYTSIPLSIAQLVPKPDSGVPVPNTEDGLARQEQIQKQDAATTVRDTQEQEWYGNTKTTITMQDGSKHVVVSIGSIEDTSGYSPERYSYNELGLPMGSDGLPLGSPPTGWSYQVETVYDPSGKVVATTSTKTDPTSGYKTTESVITDQSRTVLWQDADGRRGGTVTDLTTGTTTPIPEPIIDRSLNMPTTADLTHPVLTSVGGAISGLENYAGKTGASIPGISDAQIKSVGIGAKYGGPGLSLAVTAWDVWNAETATQKCIAGISGTAGTAGGVVAGGLATSTGIGAVATVPIAMGGTWLAGWLGKEIGEMVCQ
;
A
#
# COMPACT_ATOMS: atom_id res chain seq x y z
N MET A 1 -15.89 -10.25 -1.97
CA MET A 1 -15.07 -9.04 -1.83
C MET A 1 -14.55 -9.09 -0.41
N ILE A 2 -13.26 -8.91 -0.23
CA ILE A 2 -12.67 -8.78 1.10
C ILE A 2 -12.32 -7.29 1.29
N PRO A 3 -12.95 -6.58 2.23
CA PRO A 3 -12.62 -5.18 2.55
C PRO A 3 -11.31 -5.08 3.35
N THR A 4 -10.71 -3.88 3.40
CA THR A 4 -9.66 -3.58 4.37
C THR A 4 -10.20 -3.61 5.81
N ARG A 5 -9.33 -3.76 6.82
CA ARG A 5 -9.74 -3.80 8.24
C ARG A 5 -10.47 -2.53 8.67
N THR A 6 -9.97 -1.36 8.27
CA THR A 6 -10.58 -0.05 8.47
C THR A 6 -11.94 0.04 7.79
N THR A 7 -12.06 -0.38 6.53
CA THR A 7 -13.33 -0.41 5.80
C THR A 7 -14.34 -1.33 6.50
N PHE A 8 -13.91 -2.52 6.92
CA PHE A 8 -14.80 -3.46 7.61
C PHE A 8 -15.27 -2.97 8.98
N ALA A 9 -14.43 -2.19 9.68
CA ALA A 9 -14.79 -1.60 10.97
C ALA A 9 -15.93 -0.56 10.86
N THR A 10 -16.19 0.02 9.67
CA THR A 10 -17.29 0.97 9.46
C THR A 10 -18.62 0.30 9.08
N TRP A 11 -18.66 -1.02 8.87
CA TRP A 11 -19.87 -1.71 8.41
C TRP A 11 -20.93 -1.86 9.52
N ASP A 12 -22.11 -1.30 9.30
CA ASP A 12 -23.28 -1.50 10.18
C ASP A 12 -23.94 -2.87 9.95
N ILE A 13 -23.31 -3.91 10.48
CA ILE A 13 -23.82 -5.29 10.43
C ILE A 13 -25.09 -5.45 11.27
N ALA A 14 -25.26 -4.66 12.35
CA ALA A 14 -26.45 -4.68 13.19
C ALA A 14 -27.68 -4.10 12.44
N GLY A 15 -27.46 -3.03 11.67
CA GLY A 15 -28.45 -2.43 10.77
C GLY A 15 -29.04 -3.42 9.77
N LEU A 16 -28.27 -4.41 9.27
CA LEU A 16 -28.80 -5.47 8.41
C LEU A 16 -29.87 -6.33 9.11
N GLN A 17 -29.69 -6.65 10.39
CA GLN A 17 -30.67 -7.44 11.15
C GLN A 17 -31.93 -6.61 11.48
N ALA A 18 -31.76 -5.31 11.78
CA ALA A 18 -32.87 -4.38 11.97
C ALA A 18 -33.66 -4.16 10.66
N ALA A 19 -32.96 -4.06 9.53
CA ALA A 19 -33.55 -3.96 8.19
C ALA A 19 -34.34 -5.23 7.83
N ALA A 20 -33.85 -6.42 8.17
CA ALA A 20 -34.58 -7.68 7.99
C ALA A 20 -35.93 -7.68 8.73
N THR A 21 -35.90 -7.29 10.00
CA THR A 21 -37.11 -7.19 10.84
C THR A 21 -38.10 -6.17 10.29
N THR A 22 -37.61 -5.01 9.84
CA THR A 22 -38.42 -3.92 9.26
C THR A 22 -39.04 -4.32 7.92
N THR A 23 -38.28 -5.01 7.07
CA THR A 23 -38.74 -5.49 5.74
C THR A 23 -39.85 -6.53 5.91
N ASN A 24 -39.64 -7.52 6.79
CA ASN A 24 -40.63 -8.55 7.09
C ASN A 24 -41.93 -7.95 7.66
N SER A 25 -41.85 -7.11 8.69
CA SER A 25 -43.03 -6.51 9.31
C SER A 25 -43.82 -5.64 8.33
N SER A 26 -43.15 -4.87 7.48
CA SER A 26 -43.78 -4.05 6.43
C SER A 26 -44.54 -4.90 5.40
N GLY A 27 -43.95 -6.02 4.96
CA GLY A 27 -44.60 -6.96 4.03
C GLY A 27 -45.86 -7.59 4.64
N ASN A 28 -45.75 -8.06 5.89
CA ASN A 28 -46.88 -8.66 6.61
C ASN A 28 -48.01 -7.64 6.84
N THR A 29 -47.69 -6.41 7.22
CA THR A 29 -48.70 -5.33 7.38
C THR A 29 -49.47 -5.06 6.08
N LEU A 30 -48.79 -5.11 4.92
CA LEU A 30 -49.44 -4.93 3.61
C LEU A 30 -50.36 -6.11 3.23
N GLU A 31 -49.94 -7.36 3.46
CA GLU A 31 -50.83 -8.51 3.22
C GLU A 31 -52.04 -8.47 4.14
N VAL A 32 -51.86 -8.21 5.44
CA VAL A 32 -52.98 -8.12 6.40
C VAL A 32 -53.96 -7.02 5.99
N ALA A 33 -53.50 -5.81 5.70
CA ALA A 33 -54.39 -4.70 5.31
C ALA A 33 -55.16 -4.98 4.00
N THR A 34 -54.51 -5.58 3.00
CA THR A 34 -55.17 -5.91 1.73
C THR A 34 -56.15 -7.09 1.85
N HIS A 35 -55.84 -8.07 2.71
CA HIS A 35 -56.77 -9.15 3.06
C HIS A 35 -57.97 -8.65 3.87
N GLU A 36 -57.79 -7.69 4.79
CA GLU A 36 -58.88 -7.09 5.55
C GLU A 36 -59.83 -6.29 4.66
N LEU A 37 -59.31 -5.51 3.70
CA LEU A 37 -60.13 -4.83 2.69
C LEU A 37 -60.96 -5.80 1.85
N GLN A 38 -60.36 -6.93 1.42
CA GLN A 38 -61.08 -7.99 0.71
C GLN A 38 -62.21 -8.56 1.57
N ARG A 39 -61.89 -9.02 2.79
CA ARG A 39 -62.86 -9.64 3.71
C ARG A 39 -64.00 -8.69 4.08
N ASN A 40 -63.70 -7.41 4.29
CA ASN A 40 -64.70 -6.40 4.60
C ASN A 40 -65.65 -6.17 3.42
N CYS A 41 -65.14 -6.17 2.18
CA CYS A 41 -65.99 -6.08 0.98
C CYS A 41 -66.86 -7.34 0.80
N GLU A 42 -66.30 -8.53 1.00
CA GLU A 42 -67.01 -9.81 0.90
C GLU A 42 -68.19 -9.90 1.89
N ASN A 43 -68.05 -9.32 3.10
CA ASN A 43 -69.06 -9.37 4.16
C ASN A 43 -70.17 -8.28 4.06
N LEU A 44 -70.10 -7.33 3.12
CA LEU A 44 -71.09 -6.25 2.99
C LEU A 44 -72.54 -6.72 2.71
N PRO A 45 -72.80 -7.81 1.95
CA PRO A 45 -74.16 -8.32 1.76
C PRO A 45 -74.80 -8.82 3.06
N GLU A 46 -74.02 -9.49 3.92
CA GLU A 46 -74.49 -9.99 5.22
C GLU A 46 -74.88 -8.83 6.17
N MET A 47 -74.22 -7.68 6.03
CA MET A 47 -74.55 -6.45 6.76
C MET A 47 -75.68 -5.62 6.10
N ARG A 48 -76.38 -6.15 5.08
CA ARG A 48 -77.41 -5.44 4.28
C ARG A 48 -76.91 -4.14 3.62
N GLY A 49 -75.60 -4.02 3.38
CA GLY A 49 -74.96 -2.78 2.95
C GLY A 49 -74.95 -2.56 1.42
N TRP A 50 -74.61 -3.61 0.66
CA TRP A 50 -74.40 -3.51 -0.80
C TRP A 50 -74.39 -4.90 -1.45
N GLU A 51 -75.04 -5.05 -2.61
CA GLU A 51 -75.09 -6.31 -3.38
C GLU A 51 -75.18 -6.07 -4.90
N GLY A 52 -75.02 -7.14 -5.69
CA GLY A 52 -75.16 -7.15 -7.16
C GLY A 52 -73.88 -6.81 -7.93
N LYS A 53 -74.00 -6.63 -9.26
CA LYS A 53 -72.86 -6.55 -10.21
C LYS A 53 -71.73 -5.58 -9.83
N ALA A 54 -72.05 -4.49 -9.12
CA ALA A 54 -71.06 -3.52 -8.67
C ALA A 54 -70.25 -4.03 -7.46
N HIS A 55 -70.90 -4.77 -6.55
CA HIS A 55 -70.26 -5.49 -5.44
C HIS A 55 -69.42 -6.66 -5.96
N ASP A 56 -69.89 -7.43 -6.95
CA ASP A 56 -69.12 -8.49 -7.61
C ASP A 56 -67.81 -7.95 -8.22
N ALA A 57 -67.90 -6.79 -8.87
CA ALA A 57 -66.76 -6.12 -9.47
C ALA A 57 -65.76 -5.60 -8.42
N ALA A 58 -66.25 -5.03 -7.32
CA ALA A 58 -65.42 -4.58 -6.19
C ALA A 58 -64.73 -5.76 -5.51
N THR A 59 -65.45 -6.85 -5.22
CA THR A 59 -64.90 -8.10 -4.66
C THR A 59 -63.83 -8.69 -5.57
N THR A 60 -64.05 -8.68 -6.89
CA THR A 60 -63.05 -9.08 -7.89
C THR A 60 -61.81 -8.17 -7.86
N MET A 61 -61.99 -6.86 -7.68
CA MET A 61 -60.88 -5.91 -7.56
C MET A 61 -60.06 -6.18 -6.29
N PHE A 62 -60.69 -6.24 -5.12
CA PHE A 62 -59.99 -6.47 -3.85
C PHE A 62 -59.35 -7.86 -3.78
N THR A 63 -59.93 -8.89 -4.41
CA THR A 63 -59.28 -10.21 -4.58
C THR A 63 -57.95 -10.08 -5.34
N ARG A 64 -57.88 -9.26 -6.39
CA ARG A 64 -56.63 -9.00 -7.12
C ARG A 64 -55.64 -8.22 -6.27
N THR A 65 -56.11 -7.20 -5.54
CA THR A 65 -55.28 -6.41 -4.60
C THR A 65 -54.68 -7.27 -3.49
N SER A 66 -55.46 -8.16 -2.88
CA SER A 66 -55.04 -9.11 -1.85
C SER A 66 -53.98 -10.10 -2.37
N ARG A 67 -54.16 -10.65 -3.58
CA ARG A 67 -53.13 -11.47 -4.24
C ARG A 67 -51.84 -10.69 -4.48
N GLN A 68 -51.92 -9.42 -4.85
CA GLN A 68 -50.76 -8.56 -5.03
C GLN A 68 -50.07 -8.23 -3.68
N GLY A 69 -50.85 -8.03 -2.62
CA GLY A 69 -50.35 -7.83 -1.25
C GLY A 69 -49.55 -9.03 -0.76
N ARG A 70 -50.08 -10.25 -0.92
CA ARG A 70 -49.32 -11.50 -0.65
C ARG A 70 -48.05 -11.59 -1.46
N PHE A 71 -48.10 -11.31 -2.76
CA PHE A 71 -46.90 -11.34 -3.62
C PHE A 71 -45.81 -10.38 -3.10
N PHE A 72 -46.17 -9.18 -2.65
CA PHE A 72 -45.23 -8.26 -2.00
C PHE A 72 -44.71 -8.80 -0.66
N ASN A 73 -45.55 -9.45 0.15
CA ASN A 73 -45.11 -10.08 1.39
C ASN A 73 -44.14 -11.24 1.14
N ASP A 74 -44.39 -12.11 0.15
CA ASP A 74 -43.49 -13.20 -0.25
C ASP A 74 -42.08 -12.67 -0.63
N VAL A 75 -42.02 -11.53 -1.33
CA VAL A 75 -40.78 -10.85 -1.70
C VAL A 75 -40.09 -10.26 -0.47
N ALA A 76 -40.85 -9.60 0.40
CA ALA A 76 -40.35 -8.99 1.63
C ALA A 76 -39.78 -10.04 2.60
N LEU A 77 -40.47 -11.17 2.78
CA LEU A 77 -40.00 -12.33 3.53
C LEU A 77 -38.71 -12.91 2.95
N ALA A 78 -38.65 -13.06 1.62
CA ALA A 78 -37.44 -13.56 0.95
C ALA A 78 -36.24 -12.61 1.15
N MET A 79 -36.42 -11.31 0.95
CA MET A 79 -35.35 -10.32 1.17
C MET A 79 -34.95 -10.18 2.64
N ALA A 80 -35.90 -10.21 3.56
CA ALA A 80 -35.64 -10.22 4.99
C ALA A 80 -34.82 -11.44 5.41
N ALA A 81 -35.10 -12.63 4.86
CA ALA A 81 -34.30 -13.81 5.10
C ALA A 81 -32.85 -13.64 4.57
N VAL A 82 -32.64 -13.01 3.41
CA VAL A 82 -31.29 -12.70 2.91
C VAL A 82 -30.54 -11.75 3.86
N GLN A 83 -31.20 -10.66 4.28
CA GLN A 83 -30.63 -9.66 5.20
C GLN A 83 -30.30 -10.27 6.58
N ALA A 84 -31.19 -11.09 7.13
CA ALA A 84 -30.99 -11.75 8.42
C ALA A 84 -29.82 -12.75 8.39
N ASN A 85 -29.75 -13.60 7.36
CA ASN A 85 -28.65 -14.54 7.18
C ASN A 85 -27.30 -13.80 7.02
N ALA A 86 -27.26 -12.75 6.20
CA ALA A 86 -26.06 -11.94 6.02
C ALA A 86 -25.61 -11.27 7.33
N GLY A 87 -26.55 -10.66 8.07
CA GLY A 87 -26.26 -10.05 9.37
C GLY A 87 -25.75 -11.05 10.41
N GLN A 88 -26.23 -12.29 10.42
CA GLN A 88 -25.71 -13.35 11.29
C GLN A 88 -24.29 -13.79 10.87
N THR A 89 -24.09 -14.10 9.59
CA THR A 89 -22.80 -14.56 9.06
C THR A 89 -21.71 -13.52 9.24
N PHE A 90 -21.95 -12.25 8.85
CA PHE A 90 -20.96 -11.19 9.01
C PHE A 90 -20.70 -10.83 10.48
N SER A 91 -21.68 -10.93 11.37
CA SER A 91 -21.47 -10.69 12.81
C SER A 91 -20.60 -11.78 13.46
N SER A 92 -20.81 -13.05 13.06
CA SER A 92 -19.96 -14.18 13.46
C SER A 92 -18.53 -14.03 12.94
N LEU A 93 -18.37 -13.71 11.64
CA LEU A 93 -17.08 -13.43 11.02
C LEU A 93 -16.37 -12.26 11.69
N LYS A 94 -17.06 -11.14 11.95
CA LYS A 94 -16.51 -9.98 12.64
C LYS A 94 -15.97 -10.37 14.01
N THR A 95 -16.77 -11.05 14.82
CA THR A 95 -16.36 -11.52 16.15
C THR A 95 -15.12 -12.41 16.08
N ARG A 96 -15.05 -13.33 15.11
CA ARG A 96 -13.90 -14.25 14.93
C ARG A 96 -12.65 -13.54 14.43
N LEU A 97 -12.78 -12.60 13.50
CA LEU A 97 -11.67 -11.76 13.01
C LEU A 97 -11.16 -10.83 14.11
N ASP A 98 -12.03 -10.12 14.83
CA ASP A 98 -11.64 -9.23 15.92
C ASP A 98 -10.93 -10.01 17.05
N ASN A 99 -11.41 -11.22 17.38
CA ASN A 99 -10.75 -12.11 18.35
C ASN A 99 -9.39 -12.62 17.84
N ALA A 100 -9.29 -13.03 16.58
CA ALA A 100 -8.03 -13.48 15.97
C ALA A 100 -6.98 -12.36 15.93
N VAL A 101 -7.40 -11.16 15.52
CA VAL A 101 -6.56 -9.95 15.54
C VAL A 101 -6.13 -9.61 16.96
N THR A 102 -7.05 -9.61 17.94
CA THR A 102 -6.71 -9.36 19.35
C THR A 102 -5.70 -10.38 19.89
N MET A 103 -5.85 -11.67 19.53
CA MET A 103 -4.90 -12.72 19.90
C MET A 103 -3.50 -12.44 19.33
N ILE A 104 -3.40 -12.14 18.04
CA ILE A 104 -2.14 -11.83 17.35
C ILE A 104 -1.52 -10.55 17.93
N GLU A 105 -2.31 -9.48 18.06
CA GLU A 105 -1.90 -8.16 18.56
C GLU A 105 -1.62 -8.11 20.06
N SER A 106 -1.99 -9.14 20.82
CA SER A 106 -1.54 -9.29 22.22
C SER A 106 -0.05 -9.67 22.34
N GLY A 107 0.52 -10.24 21.27
CA GLY A 107 1.90 -10.73 21.22
C GLY A 107 2.87 -9.82 20.45
N PRO A 108 4.00 -10.36 19.95
CA PRO A 108 5.02 -9.65 19.17
C PRO A 108 4.65 -9.50 17.67
N LEU A 109 3.39 -9.75 17.31
CA LEU A 109 2.87 -9.64 15.94
C LEU A 109 1.74 -8.60 15.89
N PHE A 110 1.40 -8.10 14.71
CA PHE A 110 0.21 -7.28 14.49
C PHE A 110 -0.44 -7.57 13.14
N VAL A 111 -1.66 -7.07 12.91
CA VAL A 111 -2.38 -7.28 11.64
C VAL A 111 -2.63 -5.94 10.97
N ASN A 112 -2.01 -5.71 9.81
CA ASN A 112 -2.17 -4.46 9.08
C ASN A 112 -3.56 -4.31 8.43
N ASP A 113 -3.81 -3.17 7.80
CA ASP A 113 -5.10 -2.87 7.18
C ASP A 113 -5.48 -3.82 6.02
N LEU A 114 -4.47 -4.44 5.39
CA LEU A 114 -4.62 -5.43 4.31
C LEU A 114 -4.77 -6.87 4.83
N TRP A 115 -5.02 -7.05 6.13
CA TRP A 115 -5.07 -8.35 6.82
C TRP A 115 -3.79 -9.20 6.70
N VAL A 116 -2.63 -8.53 6.56
CA VAL A 116 -1.33 -9.19 6.60
C VAL A 116 -0.79 -9.14 8.03
N VAL A 117 -0.39 -10.31 8.54
CA VAL A 117 0.30 -10.47 9.81
C VAL A 117 1.75 -10.04 9.64
N LEU A 118 2.19 -9.11 10.49
CA LEU A 118 3.50 -8.46 10.47
C LEU A 118 4.17 -8.57 11.85
N LEU A 119 5.49 -8.42 11.90
CA LEU A 119 6.23 -8.45 13.17
C LEU A 119 6.19 -7.06 13.79
N LYS A 120 5.89 -6.97 15.08
CA LYS A 120 5.98 -5.69 15.78
C LYS A 120 7.43 -5.18 15.76
N PRO A 121 7.62 -3.86 15.68
CA PRO A 121 8.92 -3.26 15.89
C PRO A 121 9.42 -3.49 17.32
N GLU A 122 10.38 -4.40 17.50
CA GLU A 122 11.07 -4.63 18.78
C GLU A 122 12.52 -5.09 18.57
N PRO A 123 13.43 -4.84 19.53
CA PRO A 123 14.77 -5.41 19.51
C PRO A 123 14.72 -6.93 19.60
N MET A 124 15.33 -7.64 18.66
CA MET A 124 15.39 -9.10 18.65
C MET A 124 16.68 -9.59 17.99
N ASP A 125 17.19 -10.74 18.44
CA ASP A 125 18.28 -11.45 17.78
C ASP A 125 17.79 -12.28 16.57
N ASP A 126 18.71 -12.94 15.88
CA ASP A 126 18.42 -13.77 14.69
C ASP A 126 17.60 -15.03 15.01
N GLU A 127 17.68 -15.56 16.22
CA GLU A 127 16.97 -16.78 16.64
C GLU A 127 15.50 -16.44 16.93
N ARG A 128 15.27 -15.39 17.73
CA ARG A 128 13.95 -14.82 17.98
C ARG A 128 13.29 -14.36 16.69
N TYR A 129 14.02 -13.69 15.78
CA TYR A 129 13.45 -13.28 14.49
C TYR A 129 12.95 -14.48 13.68
N LYS A 130 13.74 -15.56 13.54
CA LYS A 130 13.31 -16.78 12.82
C LYS A 130 12.11 -17.45 13.49
N ALA A 131 12.06 -17.48 14.83
CA ALA A 131 10.90 -17.97 15.57
C ALA A 131 9.64 -17.13 15.28
N LEU A 132 9.78 -15.81 15.23
CA LEU A 132 8.69 -14.88 14.93
C LEU A 132 8.24 -14.92 13.47
N GLN A 133 9.13 -15.10 12.49
CA GLN A 133 8.76 -15.36 11.09
C GLN A 133 7.92 -16.64 10.94
N ASN A 134 8.32 -17.72 11.63
CA ASN A 134 7.56 -18.97 11.64
C ASN A 134 6.17 -18.78 12.28
N ALA A 135 6.09 -18.02 13.38
CA ALA A 135 4.83 -17.66 14.02
C ALA A 135 3.95 -16.77 13.12
N GLN A 136 4.53 -15.75 12.47
CA GLN A 136 3.87 -14.87 11.50
C GLN A 136 3.23 -15.68 10.37
N LYS A 137 4.00 -16.58 9.74
CA LYS A 137 3.50 -17.47 8.68
C LYS A 137 2.39 -18.38 9.19
N ALA A 138 2.54 -18.98 10.37
CA ALA A 138 1.52 -19.83 10.97
C ALA A 138 0.21 -19.05 11.27
N MET A 139 0.31 -17.82 11.79
CA MET A 139 -0.86 -16.96 12.06
C MET A 139 -1.53 -16.49 10.75
N GLN A 140 -0.75 -16.10 9.74
CA GLN A 140 -1.29 -15.75 8.42
C GLN A 140 -2.05 -16.92 7.80
N THR A 141 -1.41 -18.09 7.67
CA THR A 141 -1.95 -19.23 6.93
C THR A 141 -3.04 -19.98 7.69
N ASN A 142 -2.93 -20.14 9.02
CA ASN A 142 -3.84 -21.00 9.79
C ASN A 142 -4.93 -20.24 10.56
N VAL A 143 -4.79 -18.91 10.76
CA VAL A 143 -5.75 -18.11 11.54
C VAL A 143 -6.43 -17.06 10.66
N ILE A 144 -5.67 -16.17 10.02
CA ILE A 144 -6.25 -15.06 9.24
C ILE A 144 -6.81 -15.53 7.89
N ASN A 145 -6.00 -16.19 7.06
CA ASN A 145 -6.39 -16.58 5.70
C ASN A 145 -7.69 -17.42 5.63
N PRO A 146 -7.95 -18.40 6.52
CA PRO A 146 -9.21 -19.15 6.51
C PRO A 146 -10.44 -18.27 6.77
N LEU A 147 -10.33 -17.28 7.67
CA LEU A 147 -11.41 -16.34 7.97
C LEU A 147 -11.69 -15.39 6.79
N LEU A 148 -10.65 -14.98 6.06
CA LEU A 148 -10.79 -14.16 4.84
C LEU A 148 -11.39 -14.95 3.66
N VAL A 149 -11.07 -16.24 3.52
CA VAL A 149 -11.73 -17.13 2.54
C VAL A 149 -13.22 -17.28 2.87
N GLU A 150 -13.55 -17.48 4.15
CA GLU A 150 -14.94 -17.55 4.61
C GLU A 150 -15.69 -16.22 4.38
N PHE A 151 -15.01 -15.08 4.55
CA PHE A 151 -15.54 -13.76 4.23
C PHE A 151 -15.92 -13.63 2.75
N ASP A 152 -15.00 -13.96 1.84
CA ASP A 152 -15.29 -13.86 0.40
C ASP A 152 -16.39 -14.83 -0.05
N ALA A 153 -16.49 -16.01 0.58
CA ALA A 153 -17.60 -16.94 0.38
C ALA A 153 -18.94 -16.35 0.88
N ALA A 154 -18.96 -15.69 2.05
CA ALA A 154 -20.15 -15.04 2.60
C ALA A 154 -20.65 -13.87 1.73
N ASP A 155 -19.73 -13.04 1.20
CA ASP A 155 -20.05 -12.00 0.21
C ASP A 155 -20.68 -12.59 -1.07
N LYS A 156 -20.06 -13.63 -1.62
CA LYS A 156 -20.55 -14.32 -2.83
C LYS A 156 -21.94 -14.95 -2.60
N ASP A 157 -22.18 -15.55 -1.44
CA ASP A 157 -23.47 -16.15 -1.07
C ASP A 157 -24.56 -15.07 -0.88
N LEU A 158 -24.25 -13.94 -0.22
CA LEU A 158 -25.18 -12.79 -0.14
C LEU A 158 -25.58 -12.31 -1.53
N VAL A 159 -24.61 -12.00 -2.38
CA VAL A 159 -24.87 -11.52 -3.76
C VAL A 159 -25.70 -12.55 -4.53
N HIS A 160 -25.33 -13.83 -4.47
CA HIS A 160 -26.07 -14.91 -5.12
C HIS A 160 -27.53 -14.95 -4.67
N ARG A 161 -27.81 -14.91 -3.35
CA ARG A 161 -29.17 -14.93 -2.82
C ARG A 161 -30.02 -13.73 -3.25
N VAL A 162 -29.44 -12.52 -3.31
CA VAL A 162 -30.14 -11.33 -3.83
C VAL A 162 -30.56 -11.57 -5.29
N PHE A 163 -29.66 -12.10 -6.13
CA PHE A 163 -30.00 -12.47 -7.51
C PHE A 163 -31.04 -13.62 -7.57
N THR A 164 -31.01 -14.61 -6.67
CA THR A 164 -32.02 -15.67 -6.60
C THR A 164 -33.41 -15.13 -6.28
N VAL A 165 -33.52 -14.20 -5.33
CA VAL A 165 -34.81 -13.55 -5.01
C VAL A 165 -35.29 -12.75 -6.22
N ALA A 166 -34.44 -11.89 -6.79
CA ALA A 166 -34.84 -11.03 -7.90
C ALA A 166 -35.23 -11.81 -9.17
N SER A 167 -34.53 -12.91 -9.49
CA SER A 167 -34.86 -13.80 -10.61
C SER A 167 -36.14 -14.62 -10.39
N LYS A 168 -36.53 -14.89 -9.14
CA LYS A 168 -37.83 -15.51 -8.80
C LYS A 168 -39.00 -14.54 -9.00
N TYR A 169 -38.78 -13.24 -8.79
CA TYR A 169 -39.82 -12.20 -8.78
C TYR A 169 -39.67 -11.20 -9.95
N THR A 170 -39.58 -11.72 -11.18
CA THR A 170 -39.32 -10.95 -12.41
C THR A 170 -40.34 -9.86 -12.75
N SER A 171 -41.54 -9.90 -12.15
CA SER A 171 -42.56 -8.86 -12.28
C SER A 171 -42.27 -7.60 -11.47
N ILE A 172 -41.24 -7.60 -10.61
CA ILE A 172 -40.72 -6.40 -9.95
C ILE A 172 -39.53 -5.90 -10.79
N PRO A 173 -39.52 -4.62 -11.22
CA PRO A 173 -38.36 -3.99 -11.81
C PRO A 173 -37.33 -3.66 -10.71
N LEU A 174 -36.75 -4.70 -10.10
CA LEU A 174 -35.55 -4.54 -9.28
C LEU A 174 -34.42 -4.13 -10.21
N SER A 175 -33.91 -2.91 -10.02
CA SER A 175 -32.77 -2.38 -10.77
C SER A 175 -31.45 -3.02 -10.29
N ILE A 176 -31.33 -4.34 -10.45
CA ILE A 176 -30.09 -5.08 -10.11
C ILE A 176 -28.92 -4.65 -10.99
N ALA A 177 -29.19 -4.00 -12.13
CA ALA A 177 -28.18 -3.41 -13.00
C ALA A 177 -27.31 -2.35 -12.29
N GLN A 178 -27.78 -1.74 -11.20
CA GLN A 178 -27.00 -0.80 -10.38
C GLN A 178 -26.05 -1.48 -9.37
N LEU A 179 -26.06 -2.83 -9.27
CA LEU A 179 -25.10 -3.60 -8.48
C LEU A 179 -23.89 -4.09 -9.32
N VAL A 180 -23.69 -3.51 -10.50
CA VAL A 180 -22.58 -3.80 -11.42
C VAL A 180 -21.83 -2.49 -11.72
N PRO A 181 -20.49 -2.45 -11.61
CA PRO A 181 -19.59 -3.56 -11.30
C PRO A 181 -19.62 -3.99 -9.83
N LYS A 182 -19.39 -5.28 -9.60
CA LYS A 182 -19.06 -5.81 -8.27
C LYS A 182 -17.77 -5.11 -7.80
N PRO A 183 -17.69 -4.56 -6.59
CA PRO A 183 -16.45 -3.99 -6.09
C PRO A 183 -15.38 -5.08 -5.87
N ASP A 184 -14.16 -4.77 -6.32
CA ASP A 184 -12.99 -5.63 -6.16
C ASP A 184 -12.53 -5.73 -4.71
N SER A 185 -11.86 -6.83 -4.36
CA SER A 185 -11.28 -6.99 -3.02
C SER A 185 -10.19 -5.96 -2.78
N GLY A 186 -10.34 -5.14 -1.73
CA GLY A 186 -9.36 -4.13 -1.34
C GLY A 186 -8.09 -4.70 -0.68
N VAL A 187 -7.94 -6.03 -0.63
CA VAL A 187 -6.83 -6.74 0.03
C VAL A 187 -6.42 -7.99 -0.78
N PRO A 188 -5.18 -8.51 -0.59
CA PRO A 188 -4.73 -9.74 -1.24
C PRO A 188 -5.62 -10.95 -0.92
N VAL A 189 -6.14 -11.62 -1.94
CA VAL A 189 -7.13 -12.70 -1.79
C VAL A 189 -6.43 -14.05 -1.51
N PRO A 190 -6.54 -14.63 -0.30
CA PRO A 190 -5.63 -15.69 0.15
C PRO A 190 -5.84 -17.08 -0.46
N ASN A 191 -6.85 -17.27 -1.31
CA ASN A 191 -7.05 -18.50 -2.09
C ASN A 191 -6.59 -18.36 -3.55
N THR A 192 -5.88 -17.29 -3.90
CA THR A 192 -5.23 -17.11 -5.21
C THR A 192 -3.71 -17.02 -5.07
N GLU A 193 -2.99 -17.47 -6.09
CA GLU A 193 -1.52 -17.39 -6.13
C GLU A 193 -1.03 -15.94 -6.02
N ASP A 194 -1.61 -15.03 -6.81
CA ASP A 194 -1.33 -13.58 -6.76
C ASP A 194 -1.63 -12.95 -5.39
N GLY A 195 -2.63 -13.47 -4.67
CA GLY A 195 -2.97 -13.00 -3.34
C GLY A 195 -1.93 -13.45 -2.31
N LEU A 196 -1.53 -14.72 -2.34
CA LEU A 196 -0.46 -15.24 -1.49
C LEU A 196 0.89 -14.56 -1.77
N ALA A 197 1.24 -14.37 -3.05
CA ALA A 197 2.44 -13.64 -3.46
C ALA A 197 2.45 -12.19 -2.96
N ARG A 198 1.31 -11.49 -3.02
CA ARG A 198 1.17 -10.13 -2.45
C ARG A 198 1.22 -10.12 -0.92
N GLN A 199 0.70 -11.13 -0.22
CA GLN A 199 0.90 -11.23 1.24
C GLN A 199 2.38 -11.40 1.59
N GLU A 200 3.09 -12.28 0.89
CA GLU A 200 4.53 -12.51 1.09
C GLU A 200 5.36 -11.27 0.72
N GLN A 201 4.98 -10.53 -0.34
CA GLN A 201 5.56 -9.23 -0.68
C GLN A 201 5.48 -8.24 0.48
N ILE A 202 4.28 -8.06 1.03
CA ILE A 202 4.01 -7.12 2.12
C ILE A 202 4.85 -7.49 3.35
N GLN A 203 4.95 -8.77 3.69
CA GLN A 203 5.79 -9.26 4.78
C GLN A 203 7.28 -9.01 4.55
N LYS A 204 7.79 -9.25 3.34
CA LYS A 204 9.20 -8.99 2.98
C LYS A 204 9.54 -7.50 3.01
N GLN A 205 8.69 -6.66 2.41
CA GLN A 205 8.89 -5.20 2.39
C GLN A 205 8.82 -4.61 3.80
N ASP A 206 7.88 -5.09 4.63
CA ASP A 206 7.77 -4.69 6.03
C ASP A 206 9.04 -5.04 6.82
N ALA A 207 9.56 -6.26 6.68
CA ALA A 207 10.76 -6.71 7.35
C ALA A 207 12.06 -6.04 6.82
N ALA A 208 12.14 -5.78 5.52
CA ALA A 208 13.27 -5.11 4.87
C ALA A 208 13.33 -3.59 5.12
N THR A 209 12.30 -3.00 5.72
CA THR A 209 12.25 -1.58 6.07
C THR A 209 12.17 -1.32 7.58
N THR A 210 11.83 -2.31 8.40
CA THR A 210 11.73 -2.13 9.86
C THR A 210 13.10 -2.29 10.50
N VAL A 211 13.57 -1.25 11.18
CA VAL A 211 14.84 -1.28 11.91
C VAL A 211 14.73 -2.17 13.15
N ARG A 212 15.65 -3.12 13.26
CA ARG A 212 15.75 -4.08 14.37
C ARG A 212 16.86 -3.72 15.35
N ASP A 213 17.97 -3.21 14.83
CA ASP A 213 19.17 -2.83 15.59
C ASP A 213 19.88 -1.66 14.90
N THR A 214 20.54 -0.80 15.68
CA THR A 214 21.32 0.34 15.17
C THR A 214 22.60 0.44 16.00
N GLN A 215 23.74 0.23 15.35
CA GLN A 215 25.06 0.27 16.00
C GLN A 215 25.86 1.45 15.50
N GLU A 216 26.36 2.28 16.43
CA GLU A 216 27.18 3.44 16.12
C GLU A 216 28.64 3.23 16.56
N GLN A 217 29.58 3.68 15.73
CA GLN A 217 31.01 3.70 16.01
C GLN A 217 31.56 5.07 15.59
N GLU A 218 32.32 5.73 16.46
CA GLU A 218 32.97 7.02 16.16
C GLU A 218 34.50 6.87 16.22
N TRP A 219 35.23 7.40 15.24
CA TRP A 219 36.71 7.43 15.24
C TRP A 219 37.23 8.71 14.58
N TYR A 220 38.08 9.45 15.29
CA TYR A 220 38.77 10.65 14.79
C TYR A 220 37.85 11.68 14.08
N GLY A 221 36.65 11.90 14.61
CA GLY A 221 35.66 12.84 14.04
C GLY A 221 34.78 12.25 12.92
N ASN A 222 34.96 10.99 12.56
CA ASN A 222 34.13 10.25 11.61
C ASN A 222 33.14 9.34 12.35
N THR A 223 32.02 9.00 11.72
CA THR A 223 30.99 8.12 12.28
C THR A 223 30.65 6.98 11.32
N LYS A 224 30.31 5.81 11.88
CA LYS A 224 29.75 4.66 11.16
C LYS A 224 28.50 4.24 11.90
N THR A 225 27.36 4.35 11.24
CA THR A 225 26.11 3.78 11.73
C THR A 225 25.75 2.56 10.91
N THR A 226 25.58 1.42 11.56
CA THR A 226 25.07 0.19 10.94
C THR A 226 23.65 -0.03 11.41
N ILE A 227 22.68 0.27 10.54
CA ILE A 227 21.26 0.01 10.74
C ILE A 227 20.99 -1.39 10.21
N THR A 228 20.51 -2.31 11.05
CA THR A 228 20.12 -3.67 10.66
C THR A 228 18.59 -3.79 10.67
N MET A 229 18.03 -4.24 9.57
CA MET A 229 16.59 -4.44 9.41
C MET A 229 16.13 -5.76 10.01
N GLN A 230 14.81 -5.94 10.15
CA GLN A 230 14.23 -7.19 10.63
C GLN A 230 14.60 -8.37 9.71
N ASP A 231 14.59 -8.21 8.39
CA ASP A 231 14.99 -9.27 7.45
C ASP A 231 16.48 -9.64 7.48
N GLY A 232 17.31 -8.89 8.22
CA GLY A 232 18.76 -9.07 8.32
C GLY A 232 19.57 -8.26 7.30
N SER A 233 18.91 -7.55 6.37
CA SER A 233 19.57 -6.56 5.51
C SER A 233 20.15 -5.41 6.35
N LYS A 234 21.13 -4.70 5.79
CA LYS A 234 21.90 -3.68 6.53
C LYS A 234 22.13 -2.43 5.70
N HIS A 235 21.97 -1.28 6.31
CA HIS A 235 22.43 0.00 5.79
C HIS A 235 23.62 0.44 6.64
N VAL A 236 24.80 0.46 6.03
CA VAL A 236 26.05 0.92 6.66
C VAL A 236 26.32 2.32 6.15
N VAL A 237 26.07 3.32 6.99
CA VAL A 237 26.43 4.70 6.70
C VAL A 237 27.77 5.02 7.31
N VAL A 238 28.69 5.55 6.51
CA VAL A 238 29.98 6.11 6.94
C VAL A 238 29.99 7.60 6.61
N SER A 239 30.18 8.44 7.62
CA SER A 239 30.32 9.89 7.47
C SER A 239 31.73 10.33 7.87
N ILE A 240 32.38 11.05 6.97
CA ILE A 240 33.76 11.51 7.08
C ILE A 240 33.75 13.05 7.05
N GLY A 241 34.33 13.64 8.11
CA GLY A 241 34.47 15.10 8.21
C GLY A 241 35.36 15.67 7.11
N SER A 242 35.37 16.99 6.94
CA SER A 242 36.29 17.64 6.01
C SER A 242 37.74 17.29 6.37
N ILE A 243 38.44 16.61 5.45
CA ILE A 243 39.86 16.31 5.62
C ILE A 243 40.63 17.64 5.52
N GLU A 244 40.92 18.24 6.67
CA GLU A 244 41.85 19.37 6.76
C GLU A 244 43.23 18.95 6.25
N ASP A 245 43.94 19.88 5.60
CA ASP A 245 45.20 19.63 4.91
C ASP A 245 46.26 18.95 5.82
N THR A 246 46.44 17.64 5.64
CA THR A 246 47.37 16.80 6.41
C THR A 246 48.82 17.00 5.97
N SER A 247 49.28 18.25 5.86
CA SER A 247 50.63 18.68 5.49
C SER A 247 51.74 18.22 6.45
N GLY A 248 51.41 17.41 7.48
CA GLY A 248 52.35 16.72 8.36
C GLY A 248 51.97 15.27 8.74
N TYR A 249 50.95 14.66 8.13
CA TYR A 249 50.52 13.28 8.46
C TYR A 249 50.69 12.33 7.26
N SER A 250 51.41 11.23 7.46
CA SER A 250 51.64 10.21 6.41
C SER A 250 50.30 9.59 5.94
N PRO A 251 50.04 9.50 4.61
CA PRO A 251 48.85 8.83 4.07
C PRO A 251 48.76 7.33 4.38
N GLU A 252 49.83 6.70 4.88
CA GLU A 252 49.97 5.25 5.07
C GLU A 252 49.05 4.63 6.14
N ARG A 253 48.14 5.39 6.76
CA ARG A 253 47.19 4.89 7.77
C ARG A 253 45.71 4.92 7.40
N TYR A 254 45.35 5.41 6.21
CA TYR A 254 43.96 5.35 5.73
C TYR A 254 43.89 4.53 4.45
N SER A 255 44.05 3.21 4.61
CA SER A 255 43.66 2.30 3.54
C SER A 255 42.13 2.30 3.48
N TYR A 256 41.57 2.90 2.43
CA TYR A 256 40.12 2.94 2.19
C TYR A 256 39.49 1.52 2.12
N ASN A 257 40.32 0.49 1.94
CA ASN A 257 39.95 -0.92 2.06
C ASN A 257 39.40 -1.29 3.45
N GLU A 258 39.84 -0.63 4.54
CA GLU A 258 39.32 -0.88 5.91
C GLU A 258 37.91 -0.32 6.12
N LEU A 259 37.51 0.68 5.33
CA LEU A 259 36.16 1.24 5.36
C LEU A 259 35.15 0.38 4.57
N GLY A 260 35.62 -0.60 3.79
CA GLY A 260 34.77 -1.48 2.98
C GLY A 260 34.04 -0.77 1.84
N LEU A 261 34.52 0.40 1.41
CA LEU A 261 33.92 1.19 0.34
C LEU A 261 34.15 0.50 -1.02
N PRO A 262 33.15 0.44 -1.91
CA PRO A 262 33.32 -0.12 -3.24
C PRO A 262 34.30 0.72 -4.06
N MET A 263 35.15 0.04 -4.84
CA MET A 263 36.15 0.67 -5.71
C MET A 263 35.51 1.10 -7.04
N GLY A 264 35.82 2.31 -7.48
CA GLY A 264 35.51 2.82 -8.81
C GLY A 264 36.38 2.20 -9.90
N SER A 265 35.99 2.43 -11.15
CA SER A 265 36.71 1.97 -12.34
C SER A 265 38.09 2.62 -12.54
N ASP A 266 38.39 3.67 -11.79
CA ASP A 266 39.68 4.37 -11.72
C ASP A 266 40.66 3.75 -10.72
N GLY A 267 40.26 2.71 -9.98
CA GLY A 267 41.10 2.07 -8.97
C GLY A 267 41.23 2.87 -7.67
N LEU A 268 40.41 3.92 -7.51
CA LEU A 268 40.15 4.59 -6.24
C LEU A 268 38.83 4.06 -5.65
N PRO A 269 38.53 4.28 -4.37
CA PRO A 269 37.16 4.17 -3.87
C PRO A 269 36.23 5.02 -4.72
N LEU A 270 35.01 4.54 -4.99
CA LEU A 270 33.99 5.30 -5.70
C LEU A 270 33.87 6.67 -5.05
N GLY A 271 34.29 7.69 -5.79
CA GLY A 271 34.13 9.08 -5.39
C GLY A 271 35.00 9.60 -4.23
N SER A 272 36.27 9.19 -4.11
CA SER A 272 37.25 9.91 -3.26
C SER A 272 37.06 11.44 -3.30
N PRO A 273 36.82 12.11 -2.16
CA PRO A 273 36.62 13.56 -2.13
C PRO A 273 37.93 14.33 -2.39
N PRO A 274 37.88 15.52 -3.01
CA PRO A 274 38.99 16.47 -2.94
C PRO A 274 39.25 16.87 -1.48
N THR A 275 40.51 17.20 -1.15
CA THR A 275 40.89 17.69 0.19
C THR A 275 39.98 18.84 0.64
N GLY A 276 39.55 18.82 1.90
CA GLY A 276 38.62 19.80 2.47
C GLY A 276 37.12 19.52 2.26
N TRP A 277 36.70 18.60 1.39
CA TRP A 277 35.28 18.26 1.22
C TRP A 277 34.79 17.29 2.31
N SER A 278 33.52 17.41 2.73
CA SER A 278 32.87 16.41 3.59
C SER A 278 32.24 15.30 2.76
N TYR A 279 32.30 14.06 3.25
CA TYR A 279 31.90 12.88 2.49
C TYR A 279 31.05 11.91 3.31
N GLN A 280 29.99 11.39 2.71
CA GLN A 280 29.12 10.40 3.33
C GLN A 280 28.82 9.27 2.34
N VAL A 281 28.79 8.02 2.82
CA VAL A 281 28.43 6.85 2.01
C VAL A 281 27.49 5.96 2.79
N GLU A 282 26.33 5.66 2.22
CA GLU A 282 25.47 4.55 2.61
C GLU A 282 25.74 3.36 1.68
N THR A 283 26.18 2.23 2.24
CA THR A 283 26.20 0.94 1.54
C THR A 283 25.07 0.06 2.05
N VAL A 284 24.21 -0.40 1.15
CA VAL A 284 23.08 -1.28 1.45
C VAL A 284 23.46 -2.72 1.13
N TYR A 285 23.23 -3.63 2.06
CA TYR A 285 23.51 -5.06 1.96
C TYR A 285 22.23 -5.87 2.10
N ASP A 286 22.06 -6.90 1.28
CA ASP A 286 20.98 -7.88 1.45
C ASP A 286 21.21 -8.78 2.70
N PRO A 287 20.23 -9.61 3.11
CA PRO A 287 20.39 -10.53 4.24
C PRO A 287 21.50 -11.59 4.08
N SER A 288 22.06 -11.78 2.88
CA SER A 288 23.22 -12.64 2.64
C SER A 288 24.56 -11.93 2.82
N GLY A 289 24.54 -10.60 3.00
CA GLY A 289 25.73 -9.75 3.09
C GLY A 289 26.27 -9.29 1.73
N LYS A 290 25.52 -9.45 0.65
CA LYS A 290 25.89 -8.93 -0.68
C LYS A 290 25.48 -7.45 -0.79
N VAL A 291 26.37 -6.61 -1.31
CA VAL A 291 26.04 -5.20 -1.62
C VAL A 291 24.96 -5.15 -2.70
N VAL A 292 23.91 -4.37 -2.45
CA VAL A 292 22.80 -4.14 -3.38
C VAL A 292 22.69 -2.70 -3.87
N ALA A 293 23.06 -1.73 -3.03
CA ALA A 293 23.14 -0.34 -3.44
C ALA A 293 24.30 0.36 -2.72
N THR A 294 24.79 1.45 -3.30
CA THR A 294 25.70 2.38 -2.64
C THR A 294 25.32 3.79 -3.02
N THR A 295 25.00 4.62 -2.03
CA THR A 295 24.72 6.05 -2.21
C THR A 295 25.80 6.86 -1.52
N SER A 296 26.48 7.73 -2.26
CA SER A 296 27.49 8.65 -1.73
C SER A 296 27.00 10.09 -1.85
N THR A 297 27.29 10.93 -0.87
CA THR A 297 27.04 12.38 -0.89
C THR A 297 28.35 13.11 -0.63
N LYS A 298 28.67 14.07 -1.49
CA LYS A 298 29.82 14.97 -1.38
C LYS A 298 29.33 16.39 -1.21
N THR A 299 29.96 17.17 -0.33
CA THR A 299 29.73 18.61 -0.21
C THR A 299 31.05 19.35 -0.16
N ASP A 300 31.20 20.35 -1.00
CA ASP A 300 32.26 21.35 -0.92
C ASP A 300 31.85 22.44 0.08
N PRO A 301 32.53 22.60 1.23
CA PRO A 301 32.21 23.65 2.19
C PRO A 301 32.56 25.07 1.68
N THR A 302 33.36 25.19 0.62
CA THR A 302 33.83 26.47 0.08
C THR A 302 32.87 27.06 -0.94
N SER A 303 32.43 26.23 -1.90
CA SER A 303 31.47 26.64 -2.93
C SER A 303 30.01 26.34 -2.56
N GLY A 304 29.76 25.48 -1.57
CA GLY A 304 28.43 24.96 -1.27
C GLY A 304 27.93 23.94 -2.31
N TYR A 305 28.74 23.60 -3.31
CA TYR A 305 28.40 22.60 -4.32
C TYR A 305 28.22 21.22 -3.69
N LYS A 306 27.16 20.52 -4.10
CA LYS A 306 26.85 19.17 -3.61
C LYS A 306 26.66 18.20 -4.76
N THR A 307 26.98 16.93 -4.51
CA THR A 307 26.69 15.85 -5.45
C THR A 307 26.31 14.59 -4.69
N THR A 308 25.19 13.98 -5.07
CA THR A 308 24.71 12.70 -4.55
C THR A 308 24.72 11.68 -5.69
N GLU A 309 25.50 10.61 -5.55
CA GLU A 309 25.63 9.54 -6.53
C GLU A 309 25.15 8.22 -5.92
N SER A 310 24.20 7.54 -6.57
CA SER A 310 23.69 6.23 -6.17
C SER A 310 23.90 5.20 -7.28
N VAL A 311 24.46 4.04 -6.92
CA VAL A 311 24.69 2.89 -7.80
C VAL A 311 23.90 1.70 -7.26
N ILE A 312 23.20 0.99 -8.15
CA ILE A 312 22.36 -0.18 -7.81
C ILE A 312 22.83 -1.38 -8.63
N THR A 313 23.38 -2.40 -7.94
CA THR A 313 23.87 -3.69 -8.48
C THR A 313 24.29 -3.72 -9.95
N ASP A 314 25.22 -2.86 -10.38
CA ASP A 314 25.71 -2.78 -11.77
C ASP A 314 24.61 -2.56 -12.85
N GLN A 315 23.41 -2.13 -12.45
CA GLN A 315 22.28 -1.86 -13.35
C GLN A 315 22.08 -0.37 -13.60
N SER A 316 22.11 0.44 -12.54
CA SER A 316 21.78 1.87 -12.61
C SER A 316 22.79 2.69 -11.86
N ARG A 317 23.10 3.88 -12.39
CA ARG A 317 23.84 4.94 -11.72
C ARG A 317 23.05 6.24 -11.84
N THR A 318 22.61 6.79 -10.72
CA THR A 318 21.93 8.08 -10.63
C THR A 318 22.88 9.09 -10.02
N VAL A 319 23.07 10.23 -10.68
CA VAL A 319 23.88 11.35 -10.15
C VAL A 319 22.98 12.58 -10.07
N LEU A 320 22.84 13.16 -8.88
CA LEU A 320 22.20 14.46 -8.65
C LEU A 320 23.26 15.47 -8.20
N TRP A 321 23.13 16.72 -8.61
CA TRP A 321 24.02 17.81 -8.19
C TRP A 321 23.26 19.07 -7.80
N GLN A 322 23.90 19.91 -6.99
CA GLN A 322 23.42 21.23 -6.60
C GLN A 322 24.58 22.24 -6.65
N ASP A 323 24.37 23.40 -7.28
CA ASP A 323 25.35 24.49 -7.28
C ASP A 323 25.14 25.49 -6.12
N ALA A 324 26.08 26.44 -6.01
CA ALA A 324 26.08 27.51 -5.01
C ALA A 324 24.83 28.40 -5.08
N ASP A 325 24.28 28.58 -6.28
CA ASP A 325 23.08 29.39 -6.55
C ASP A 325 21.78 28.60 -6.25
N GLY A 326 21.89 27.32 -5.89
CA GLY A 326 20.76 26.43 -5.61
C GLY A 326 20.17 25.73 -6.84
N ARG A 327 20.73 25.94 -8.03
CA ARG A 327 20.36 25.18 -9.24
C ARG A 327 20.72 23.72 -9.03
N ARG A 328 19.92 22.85 -9.61
CA ARG A 328 20.08 21.40 -9.49
C ARG A 328 19.82 20.75 -10.84
N GLY A 329 20.36 19.55 -10.99
CA GLY A 329 20.13 18.69 -12.13
C GLY A 329 20.65 17.29 -11.82
N GLY A 330 20.66 16.43 -12.83
CA GLY A 330 21.20 15.10 -12.68
C GLY A 330 21.12 14.25 -13.93
N THR A 331 21.55 13.00 -13.80
CA THR A 331 21.53 12.00 -14.86
C THR A 331 21.19 10.62 -14.29
N VAL A 332 20.50 9.82 -15.09
CA VAL A 332 20.30 8.38 -14.86
C VAL A 332 21.03 7.63 -15.96
N THR A 333 22.03 6.83 -15.60
CA THR A 333 22.76 5.95 -16.51
C THR A 333 22.33 4.51 -16.28
N ASP A 334 21.84 3.87 -17.34
CA ASP A 334 21.76 2.40 -17.41
C ASP A 334 23.17 1.85 -17.64
N LEU A 335 23.68 1.11 -16.67
CA LEU A 335 25.02 0.53 -16.69
C LEU A 335 25.10 -0.73 -17.57
N THR A 336 23.95 -1.33 -17.92
CA THR A 336 23.88 -2.51 -18.80
C THR A 336 23.96 -2.13 -20.28
N THR A 337 23.41 -0.96 -20.66
CA THR A 337 23.48 -0.43 -22.04
C THR A 337 24.50 0.72 -22.20
N GLY A 338 24.94 1.33 -21.10
CA GLY A 338 25.73 2.56 -21.09
C GLY A 338 24.92 3.83 -21.36
N THR A 339 23.60 3.72 -21.58
CA THR A 339 22.75 4.86 -21.97
C THR A 339 22.54 5.81 -20.79
N THR A 340 22.93 7.07 -20.97
CA THR A 340 22.74 8.14 -19.98
C THR A 340 21.61 9.08 -20.40
N THR A 341 20.60 9.21 -19.56
CA THR A 341 19.46 10.11 -19.72
C THR A 341 19.60 11.30 -18.75
N PRO A 342 19.58 12.56 -19.20
CA PRO A 342 19.56 13.71 -18.31
C PRO A 342 18.20 13.84 -17.62
N ILE A 343 18.22 14.21 -16.34
CA ILE A 343 17.04 14.65 -15.60
C ILE A 343 16.81 16.12 -15.99
N PRO A 344 15.68 16.49 -16.60
CA PRO A 344 15.49 17.84 -17.16
C PRO A 344 15.60 18.96 -16.11
N GLU A 345 16.32 20.03 -16.43
CA GLU A 345 16.61 21.15 -15.52
C GLU A 345 15.43 22.08 -15.12
N PRO A 346 14.36 22.30 -15.92
CA PRO A 346 13.33 23.26 -15.51
C PRO A 346 12.46 22.69 -14.39
N ILE A 347 12.15 23.53 -13.40
CA ILE A 347 11.41 23.20 -12.16
C ILE A 347 12.26 22.52 -11.06
N ILE A 348 13.46 23.06 -10.81
CA ILE A 348 14.06 23.00 -9.45
C ILE A 348 14.23 24.40 -8.81
N ASP A 349 13.89 25.45 -9.57
CA ASP A 349 13.93 26.88 -9.21
C ASP A 349 12.53 27.53 -9.21
N ARG A 350 11.49 26.79 -8.81
CA ARG A 350 10.19 27.39 -8.50
C ARG A 350 9.62 26.82 -7.22
N SER A 351 9.14 27.73 -6.37
CA SER A 351 8.08 27.46 -5.41
C SER A 351 6.82 27.03 -6.18
N LEU A 352 6.76 25.77 -6.60
CA LEU A 352 5.49 25.16 -6.92
C LEU A 352 4.66 25.19 -5.63
N ASN A 353 3.49 25.80 -5.71
CA ASN A 353 2.40 25.49 -4.79
C ASN A 353 2.10 24.00 -4.99
N MET A 354 2.77 23.14 -4.21
CA MET A 354 2.35 21.75 -4.09
C MET A 354 0.90 21.75 -3.63
N PRO A 355 0.03 20.89 -4.18
CA PRO A 355 -1.28 20.62 -3.60
C PRO A 355 -1.11 20.36 -2.10
N THR A 356 -1.99 20.91 -1.28
CA THR A 356 -1.87 20.77 0.17
C THR A 356 -2.00 19.30 0.57
N THR A 357 -1.44 18.95 1.73
CA THR A 357 -1.31 17.56 2.24
C THR A 357 -2.62 16.81 2.47
N ALA A 358 -3.76 17.34 2.04
CA ALA A 358 -5.07 16.69 2.05
C ALA A 358 -5.31 15.84 0.79
N ASP A 359 -4.66 16.17 -0.33
CA ASP A 359 -4.92 15.54 -1.64
C ASP A 359 -4.04 14.29 -1.89
N LEU A 360 -3.34 13.76 -0.86
CA LEU A 360 -2.32 12.69 -0.98
C LEU A 360 -2.26 11.65 0.20
N THR A 361 -3.01 10.51 0.22
CA THR A 361 -2.96 9.43 1.31
C THR A 361 -3.19 7.89 0.93
N HIS A 362 -2.38 7.24 0.04
CA HIS A 362 -2.74 5.98 -0.72
C HIS A 362 -2.76 4.63 0.05
N PRO A 363 -3.80 3.77 -0.06
CA PRO A 363 -3.92 2.55 0.76
C PRO A 363 -2.71 1.60 0.77
N VAL A 364 -2.15 1.22 -0.38
CA VAL A 364 -1.01 0.26 -0.42
C VAL A 364 0.31 0.94 0.01
N LEU A 365 0.50 2.23 -0.32
CA LEU A 365 1.68 2.99 0.11
C LEU A 365 1.63 3.34 1.61
N THR A 366 0.44 3.64 2.16
CA THR A 366 0.23 3.94 3.58
C THR A 366 0.26 2.67 4.45
N SER A 367 -0.07 1.49 3.91
CA SER A 367 -0.06 0.22 4.68
C SER A 367 1.24 -0.59 4.58
N VAL A 368 2.16 -0.25 3.66
CA VAL A 368 3.41 -1.00 3.42
C VAL A 368 4.64 -0.10 3.20
N GLY A 369 4.44 1.18 2.87
CA GLY A 369 5.47 2.07 2.32
C GLY A 369 5.85 3.30 3.17
N GLY A 370 5.47 3.36 4.45
CA GLY A 370 5.84 4.43 5.37
C GLY A 370 7.32 4.45 5.79
N ALA A 371 8.22 4.02 4.91
CA ALA A 371 9.66 4.01 5.16
C ALA A 371 10.26 5.40 5.00
N ILE A 372 10.89 5.89 6.07
CA ILE A 372 11.62 7.14 6.05
C ILE A 372 12.80 6.94 5.11
N SER A 373 12.67 7.52 3.92
CA SER A 373 13.68 7.56 2.86
C SER A 373 14.83 8.53 3.19
N GLY A 374 14.76 9.18 4.35
CA GLY A 374 15.56 10.35 4.72
C GLY A 374 15.01 11.66 4.14
N LEU A 375 14.29 11.62 3.01
CA LEU A 375 13.86 12.80 2.28
C LEU A 375 12.68 13.55 2.93
N GLU A 376 11.73 12.88 3.59
CA GLU A 376 10.47 13.54 4.00
C GLU A 376 10.68 14.75 4.93
N ASN A 377 11.73 14.73 5.77
CA ASN A 377 12.08 15.86 6.63
C ASN A 377 12.94 16.93 5.94
N TYR A 378 13.55 16.63 4.78
CA TYR A 378 14.38 17.57 4.02
C TYR A 378 13.51 18.52 3.20
N ALA A 379 12.42 18.03 2.62
CA ALA A 379 11.40 18.85 1.98
C ALA A 379 10.71 19.81 2.99
N GLY A 380 10.44 19.34 4.21
CA GLY A 380 9.66 20.07 5.20
C GLY A 380 10.39 21.13 6.04
N LYS A 381 11.73 21.20 6.04
CA LYS A 381 12.48 22.07 6.99
C LYS A 381 13.58 22.95 6.39
N THR A 382 14.18 22.61 5.25
CA THR A 382 15.39 23.29 4.75
C THR A 382 15.24 23.90 3.35
N GLY A 383 14.03 23.93 2.79
CA GLY A 383 13.79 24.63 1.52
C GLY A 383 14.55 24.01 0.35
N ALA A 384 14.30 22.72 0.09
CA ALA A 384 14.74 22.01 -1.11
C ALA A 384 16.26 22.13 -1.42
N SER A 385 17.06 21.24 -0.84
CA SER A 385 18.40 20.90 -1.37
C SER A 385 18.40 19.46 -1.90
N ILE A 386 19.42 19.02 -2.65
CA ILE A 386 19.50 17.61 -3.07
C ILE A 386 19.51 16.65 -1.85
N PRO A 387 18.93 15.44 -1.97
CA PRO A 387 18.94 14.46 -0.88
C PRO A 387 20.35 14.21 -0.35
N GLY A 388 20.53 14.38 0.96
CA GLY A 388 21.77 14.16 1.68
C GLY A 388 21.53 13.33 2.94
N ILE A 389 22.56 12.59 3.35
CA ILE A 389 22.50 11.58 4.41
C ILE A 389 22.74 12.26 5.78
N SER A 390 21.80 13.03 6.35
CA SER A 390 22.16 13.79 7.56
C SER A 390 22.38 12.90 8.79
N ASP A 391 23.54 13.07 9.45
CA ASP A 391 23.93 12.27 10.62
C ASP A 391 22.91 12.38 11.77
N ALA A 392 22.31 13.56 11.93
CA ALA A 392 21.26 13.80 12.92
C ALA A 392 19.99 12.98 12.66
N GLN A 393 19.63 12.76 11.38
CA GLN A 393 18.50 11.87 11.04
C GLN A 393 18.86 10.42 11.33
N ILE A 394 20.06 9.97 10.96
CA ILE A 394 20.53 8.59 11.19
C ILE A 394 20.59 8.26 12.68
N LYS A 395 21.19 9.15 13.50
CA LYS A 395 21.20 9.03 14.96
C LYS A 395 19.78 9.06 15.58
N SER A 396 18.76 9.52 14.83
CA SER A 396 17.35 9.47 15.24
C SER A 396 16.58 8.22 14.75
N VAL A 397 17.20 7.36 13.94
CA VAL A 397 16.62 6.08 13.49
C VAL A 397 16.63 5.08 14.64
N GLY A 398 15.61 5.19 15.49
CA GLY A 398 15.37 4.26 16.60
C GLY A 398 14.93 2.88 16.12
N ILE A 399 15.10 1.88 16.97
CA ILE A 399 14.56 0.54 16.75
C ILE A 399 13.05 0.65 16.53
N GLY A 400 12.57 0.04 15.45
CA GLY A 400 11.19 0.09 15.03
C GLY A 400 10.82 1.23 14.09
N ALA A 401 11.71 2.18 13.86
CA ALA A 401 11.54 3.12 12.77
C ALA A 401 11.51 2.35 11.44
N LYS A 402 10.81 2.92 10.47
CA LYS A 402 10.88 2.45 9.08
C LYS A 402 11.96 3.26 8.37
N TYR A 403 12.94 2.60 7.76
CA TYR A 403 14.06 3.24 7.07
C TYR A 403 14.29 2.58 5.71
N GLY A 404 14.43 3.39 4.66
CA GLY A 404 14.73 2.90 3.30
C GLY A 404 16.03 3.46 2.71
N GLY A 405 16.65 4.46 3.36
CA GLY A 405 17.79 5.19 2.84
C GLY A 405 17.48 6.06 1.61
N PRO A 406 18.35 7.03 1.25
CA PRO A 406 18.22 7.78 0.00
C PRO A 406 18.32 6.90 -1.24
N GLY A 407 19.06 5.77 -1.18
CA GLY A 407 19.22 4.86 -2.31
C GLY A 407 17.88 4.37 -2.89
N LEU A 408 16.88 4.14 -2.04
CA LEU A 408 15.54 3.74 -2.49
C LEU A 408 14.83 4.84 -3.29
N SER A 409 14.92 6.10 -2.86
CA SER A 409 14.31 7.24 -3.57
C SER A 409 14.95 7.46 -4.95
N LEU A 410 16.28 7.30 -5.03
CA LEU A 410 17.05 7.42 -6.26
C LEU A 410 16.80 6.23 -7.21
N ALA A 411 16.51 5.04 -6.66
CA ALA A 411 16.08 3.87 -7.43
C ALA A 411 14.72 4.10 -8.12
N VAL A 412 13.73 4.62 -7.37
CA VAL A 412 12.41 4.96 -7.91
C VAL A 412 12.53 6.06 -8.97
N THR A 413 13.34 7.10 -8.70
CA THR A 413 13.65 8.16 -9.66
C THR A 413 14.20 7.60 -10.98
N ALA A 414 15.19 6.69 -10.92
CA ALA A 414 15.76 6.06 -12.11
C ALA A 414 14.73 5.24 -12.89
N TRP A 415 13.91 4.47 -12.18
CA TRP A 415 12.87 3.64 -12.76
C TRP A 415 11.79 4.46 -13.48
N ASP A 416 11.26 5.49 -12.84
CA ASP A 416 10.21 6.33 -13.41
C ASP A 416 10.73 7.07 -14.66
N VAL A 417 12.00 7.52 -14.66
CA VAL A 417 12.66 8.17 -15.81
C VAL A 417 12.88 7.20 -16.98
N TRP A 418 13.10 5.91 -16.71
CA TRP A 418 13.23 4.89 -17.76
C TRP A 418 11.90 4.51 -18.42
N ASN A 419 10.83 4.39 -17.63
CA ASN A 419 9.51 3.96 -18.14
C ASN A 419 8.68 5.12 -18.72
N ALA A 420 9.02 6.37 -18.41
CA ALA A 420 8.38 7.52 -19.02
C ALA A 420 8.68 7.64 -20.52
N GLU A 421 7.63 7.65 -21.36
CA GLU A 421 7.77 7.68 -22.82
C GLU A 421 8.14 9.08 -23.34
N THR A 422 7.60 10.13 -22.71
CA THR A 422 7.80 11.53 -23.13
C THR A 422 8.78 12.29 -22.22
N ALA A 423 9.43 13.33 -22.75
CA ALA A 423 10.31 14.20 -21.97
C ALA A 423 9.59 14.87 -20.77
N THR A 424 8.30 15.16 -20.90
CA THR A 424 7.47 15.71 -19.83
C THR A 424 7.23 14.67 -18.72
N GLN A 425 6.89 13.42 -19.07
CA GLN A 425 6.78 12.34 -18.09
C GLN A 425 8.13 12.08 -17.40
N LYS A 426 9.26 12.12 -18.12
CA LYS A 426 10.62 11.98 -17.54
C LYS A 426 10.95 13.08 -16.54
N CYS A 427 10.46 14.30 -16.77
CA CYS A 427 10.57 15.40 -15.82
C CYS A 427 9.71 15.18 -14.56
N ILE A 428 8.44 14.79 -14.73
CA ILE A 428 7.52 14.50 -13.61
C ILE A 428 8.06 13.34 -12.76
N ALA A 429 8.49 12.25 -13.40
CA ALA A 429 9.19 11.10 -12.81
C ALA A 429 10.40 11.49 -11.97
N GLY A 430 11.25 12.38 -12.50
CA GLY A 430 12.43 12.90 -11.80
C GLY A 430 12.08 13.62 -10.49
N ILE A 431 10.93 14.30 -10.45
CA ILE A 431 10.46 15.06 -9.28
C ILE A 431 9.67 14.15 -8.32
N SER A 432 8.83 13.22 -8.81
CA SER A 432 8.09 12.28 -7.96
C SER A 432 9.04 11.34 -7.19
N GLY A 433 10.07 10.80 -7.86
CA GLY A 433 11.06 9.95 -7.19
C GLY A 433 11.91 10.70 -6.14
N THR A 434 12.10 12.02 -6.28
CA THR A 434 12.92 12.85 -5.38
C THR A 434 12.14 13.68 -4.36
N ALA A 435 10.80 13.64 -4.37
CA ALA A 435 9.94 14.32 -3.40
C ALA A 435 8.79 13.47 -2.82
N GLY A 436 8.49 12.30 -3.42
CA GLY A 436 7.21 11.59 -3.28
C GLY A 436 7.09 10.56 -2.16
N THR A 437 7.93 10.59 -1.13
CA THR A 437 7.86 9.65 0.01
C THR A 437 6.94 10.10 1.15
N ALA A 438 6.25 11.24 0.99
CA ALA A 438 5.33 11.81 1.98
C ALA A 438 3.85 11.82 1.51
N GLY A 439 3.10 10.72 1.75
CA GLY A 439 1.63 10.63 1.50
C GLY A 439 1.22 10.29 0.04
N GLY A 440 0.02 9.72 -0.21
CA GLY A 440 -0.40 9.11 -1.51
C GLY A 440 -1.66 9.61 -2.31
N VAL A 441 -2.89 8.99 -2.22
CA VAL A 441 -4.16 9.20 -3.02
C VAL A 441 -4.82 10.59 -3.02
N VAL A 442 -5.64 11.02 -4.02
CA VAL A 442 -6.76 10.26 -4.68
C VAL A 442 -7.10 10.63 -6.15
N ALA A 443 -7.21 9.60 -7.00
CA ALA A 443 -8.27 9.30 -8.00
C ALA A 443 -7.94 7.93 -8.67
N GLY A 444 -8.85 7.07 -9.17
CA GLY A 444 -10.31 7.10 -9.15
C GLY A 444 -10.95 6.15 -10.19
N GLY A 445 -10.87 4.82 -10.01
CA GLY A 445 -11.74 3.81 -10.65
C GLY A 445 -11.56 3.44 -12.15
N LEU A 446 -11.25 2.16 -12.40
CA LEU A 446 -11.63 1.32 -13.57
C LEU A 446 -11.26 1.74 -15.01
N ALA A 447 -10.45 0.92 -15.72
CA ALA A 447 -10.76 0.50 -17.11
C ALA A 447 -9.94 -0.70 -17.66
N THR A 448 -10.67 -1.71 -18.16
CA THR A 448 -10.34 -2.63 -19.28
C THR A 448 -9.12 -3.58 -19.24
N SER A 449 -9.45 -4.87 -19.36
CA SER A 449 -8.61 -5.97 -19.81
C SER A 449 -8.18 -5.89 -21.29
N THR A 450 -6.90 -6.17 -21.61
CA THR A 450 -6.50 -7.11 -22.71
C THR A 450 -4.98 -7.37 -22.74
N GLY A 451 -4.58 -8.61 -22.43
CA GLY A 451 -3.62 -9.47 -23.15
C GLY A 451 -2.20 -9.02 -23.61
N ILE A 452 -1.31 -10.04 -23.58
CA ILE A 452 -0.06 -10.22 -24.35
C ILE A 452 1.25 -9.66 -23.74
N GLY A 453 2.29 -10.51 -23.72
CA GLY A 453 3.69 -10.06 -23.82
C GLY A 453 4.62 -10.57 -22.72
N ALA A 454 5.38 -11.63 -23.00
CA ALA A 454 6.46 -12.08 -22.10
C ALA A 454 7.75 -11.28 -22.36
N VAL A 455 8.40 -10.78 -21.30
CA VAL A 455 9.78 -10.28 -21.35
C VAL A 455 10.58 -10.86 -20.16
N ALA A 456 11.84 -11.15 -20.43
CA ALA A 456 12.78 -11.99 -19.69
C ALA A 456 12.86 -11.79 -18.15
N THR A 457 12.96 -12.92 -17.46
CA THR A 457 13.34 -13.05 -16.05
C THR A 457 14.79 -12.61 -15.78
N VAL A 458 15.01 -11.75 -14.79
CA VAL A 458 16.34 -11.48 -14.20
C VAL A 458 16.23 -11.55 -12.67
N PRO A 459 17.07 -12.36 -11.97
CA PRO A 459 16.93 -12.60 -10.53
C PRO A 459 17.77 -11.63 -9.70
N ILE A 460 17.14 -10.66 -9.01
CA ILE A 460 17.87 -9.66 -8.21
C ILE A 460 17.30 -9.56 -6.79
N ALA A 461 18.19 -9.76 -5.83
CA ALA A 461 17.89 -9.91 -4.42
C ALA A 461 17.86 -8.55 -3.70
N MET A 462 16.69 -7.91 -3.69
CA MET A 462 16.40 -6.76 -2.84
C MET A 462 15.02 -6.95 -2.23
N GLY A 463 14.91 -6.86 -0.90
CA GLY A 463 13.63 -6.95 -0.19
C GLY A 463 12.62 -5.85 -0.57
N GLY A 464 13.06 -4.79 -1.26
CA GLY A 464 12.22 -3.64 -1.65
C GLY A 464 12.25 -3.18 -3.11
N THR A 465 13.21 -3.54 -3.98
CA THR A 465 13.34 -2.89 -5.32
C THR A 465 12.71 -3.62 -6.50
N TRP A 466 11.86 -4.62 -6.27
CA TRP A 466 10.93 -5.08 -7.32
C TRP A 466 9.65 -4.23 -7.39
N LEU A 467 9.49 -3.25 -6.49
CA LEU A 467 8.45 -2.22 -6.59
C LEU A 467 8.52 -1.46 -7.92
N ALA A 468 9.71 -1.30 -8.49
CA ALA A 468 9.89 -0.89 -9.88
C ALA A 468 8.98 -1.68 -10.85
N GLY A 469 9.26 -2.97 -11.05
CA GLY A 469 8.58 -3.78 -12.06
C GLY A 469 7.07 -3.99 -11.84
N TRP A 470 6.63 -4.07 -10.58
CA TRP A 470 5.20 -4.30 -10.28
C TRP A 470 4.39 -3.00 -10.24
N LEU A 471 4.89 -1.96 -9.56
CA LEU A 471 4.19 -0.67 -9.47
C LEU A 471 4.17 0.03 -10.84
N GLY A 472 5.24 -0.10 -11.64
CA GLY A 472 5.28 0.40 -13.01
C GLY A 472 4.26 -0.25 -13.95
N LYS A 473 3.89 -1.52 -13.70
CA LYS A 473 2.86 -2.21 -14.51
C LYS A 473 1.44 -1.74 -14.16
N GLU A 474 1.08 -1.72 -12.88
CA GLU A 474 -0.25 -1.27 -12.43
C GLU A 474 -0.45 0.24 -12.65
N ILE A 475 0.59 1.07 -12.47
CA ILE A 475 0.54 2.50 -12.82
C ILE A 475 0.49 2.67 -14.35
N GLY A 476 1.23 1.86 -15.13
CA GLY A 476 1.14 1.87 -16.59
C GLY A 476 -0.28 1.56 -17.10
N GLU A 477 -0.93 0.53 -16.54
CA GLU A 477 -2.30 0.14 -16.90
C GLU A 477 -3.38 1.13 -16.40
N MET A 478 -3.10 1.96 -15.39
CA MET A 478 -4.01 3.02 -14.90
C MET A 478 -3.75 4.43 -15.46
N VAL A 479 -2.55 4.72 -15.97
CA VAL A 479 -2.16 6.05 -16.49
C VAL A 479 -2.17 6.10 -18.02
N CYS A 480 -2.13 4.95 -18.70
CA CYS A 480 -2.17 4.87 -20.16
C CYS A 480 -3.51 4.31 -20.69
N GLN A 481 -4.53 5.17 -20.69
CA GLN A 481 -5.49 5.27 -21.81
C GLN A 481 -5.31 6.63 -22.49
#